data_AF-A0A7W1QUJ2-F1
#
_entry.id   AF-A0A7W1QUJ2-F1
#
_cell.length_a   1.000
_cell.length_b   1.000
_cell.length_c   1.000
_cell.angle_alpha   90.00
_cell.angle_beta   90.00
_cell.angle_gamma   90.00
#
_symmetry.space_group_name_H-M   'P 1'
#
loop_
_entity.id
_entity.type
_entity.pdbx_description
1 polymer ?
#
loop_
_entity_poly.entity_id
_entity_poly.type
_entity_poly.pdbx_seq_one_letter_code
_entity_poly.pdbx_strand_id
1 'polypeptide(L)'
;DHGRVGPQGALGGADGGVNRVTIEQQGKTYRPPHLSKDQAIVMQEGDRIHVSTPGGGGYGDPRERDAAAIAQDLARGYYTPQQIEDKFGAAVSSSPRGDATADLGND
;
A
#
# COMPACT_ATOMS: atom_id res chain seq x y z
N ASP A 1 0.30 -7.94 -21.57
CA ASP A 1 0.69 -8.71 -20.38
C ASP A 1 0.24 -7.96 -19.14
N HIS A 2 -0.64 -8.55 -18.34
CA HIS A 2 -1.29 -7.87 -17.23
C HIS A 2 -0.42 -7.94 -15.98
N GLY A 3 -0.14 -6.78 -15.37
CA GLY A 3 0.65 -6.70 -14.15
C GLY A 3 2.16 -6.53 -14.36
N ARG A 4 2.65 -6.45 -15.60
CA ARG A 4 4.06 -6.10 -15.88
C ARG A 4 4.35 -4.62 -15.66
N VAL A 5 3.39 -3.76 -15.99
CA VAL A 5 3.48 -2.30 -15.83
C VAL A 5 2.26 -1.79 -15.07
N GLY A 6 2.47 -0.76 -14.26
CA GLY A 6 1.41 -0.10 -13.52
C GLY A 6 0.61 0.84 -14.42
N PRO A 7 -0.60 1.25 -14.01
CA PRO A 7 -1.29 2.37 -14.64
C PRO A 7 -0.39 3.61 -14.65
N GLN A 8 -0.32 4.29 -15.80
CA GLN A 8 0.59 5.42 -15.97
C GLN A 8 0.17 6.63 -15.13
N GLY A 9 1.16 7.31 -14.56
CA GLY A 9 0.96 8.63 -13.96
C GLY A 9 0.73 9.71 -15.03
N ALA A 10 0.23 10.86 -14.59
CA ALA A 10 -0.04 12.00 -15.46
C ALA A 10 0.50 13.31 -14.87
N LEU A 11 0.94 14.21 -15.75
CA LEU A 11 1.38 15.57 -15.41
C LEU A 11 2.38 15.65 -14.24
N GLY A 12 3.39 14.77 -14.23
CA GLY A 12 4.40 14.71 -13.16
C GLY A 12 4.10 13.67 -12.07
N GLY A 13 2.93 13.04 -12.10
CA GLY A 13 2.59 11.92 -11.23
C GLY A 13 3.37 10.66 -11.58
N ALA A 14 3.66 9.84 -10.57
CA ALA A 14 4.33 8.55 -10.75
C ALA A 14 3.35 7.45 -11.20
N ASP A 15 3.87 6.44 -11.90
CA ASP A 15 3.10 5.24 -12.24
C ASP A 15 2.61 4.49 -11.00
N GLY A 16 1.45 3.86 -11.13
CA GLY A 16 0.83 3.06 -10.08
C GLY A 16 1.60 1.78 -9.78
N GLY A 17 1.33 1.19 -8.62
CA GLY A 17 1.87 -0.12 -8.26
C GLY A 17 1.41 -1.20 -9.25
N VAL A 18 2.29 -2.16 -9.53
CA VAL A 18 1.96 -3.33 -10.35
C VAL A 18 1.18 -4.37 -9.56
N ASN A 19 0.41 -5.18 -10.28
CA ASN A 19 -0.21 -6.37 -9.69
C ASN A 19 0.86 -7.35 -9.16
N ARG A 20 0.61 -7.94 -8.00
CA ARG A 20 1.47 -8.99 -7.44
C ARG A 20 0.62 -10.13 -6.89
N VAL A 21 0.85 -11.32 -7.44
CA VAL A 21 0.32 -12.57 -6.88
C VAL A 21 1.49 -13.42 -6.41
N THR A 22 1.44 -13.86 -5.15
CA THR A 22 2.37 -14.86 -4.60
C THR A 22 1.58 -15.91 -3.85
N ILE A 23 2.00 -17.16 -3.97
CA ILE A 23 1.43 -18.27 -3.22
C ILE A 23 2.52 -18.83 -2.32
N GLU A 24 2.25 -18.94 -1.04
CA GLU A 24 3.11 -19.62 -0.08
C GLU A 24 2.55 -21.02 0.15
N GLN A 25 3.30 -22.04 -0.25
CA GLN A 25 2.94 -23.45 -0.09
C GLN A 25 4.03 -24.20 0.64
N GLN A 26 3.69 -24.83 1.77
CA GLN A 26 4.65 -25.62 2.57
C GLN A 26 5.98 -24.87 2.82
N GLY A 27 5.90 -23.57 3.09
CA GLY A 27 7.06 -22.69 3.32
C GLY A 27 7.84 -22.26 2.06
N LYS A 28 7.34 -22.56 0.85
CA LYS A 28 7.94 -22.12 -0.42
C LYS A 28 7.08 -21.05 -1.09
N THR A 29 7.72 -20.04 -1.66
CA THR A 29 7.02 -19.01 -2.43
C THR A 29 6.97 -19.37 -3.92
N TYR A 30 5.77 -19.42 -4.48
CA TYR A 30 5.47 -19.53 -5.89
C TYR A 30 4.96 -18.20 -6.45
N ARG A 31 5.39 -17.88 -7.69
CA ARG A 31 4.92 -16.71 -8.46
C ARG A 31 4.40 -17.20 -9.81
N PRO A 32 3.14 -16.91 -10.17
CA PRO A 32 2.61 -17.25 -11.48
C PRO A 32 3.44 -16.64 -12.62
N PRO A 33 3.80 -17.41 -13.67
CA PRO A 33 4.49 -16.88 -14.86
C PRO A 33 3.73 -15.74 -15.55
N HIS A 34 2.40 -15.79 -15.53
CA HIS A 34 1.52 -14.77 -16.11
C HIS A 34 1.24 -13.57 -15.20
N LEU A 35 1.89 -13.51 -14.02
CA LEU A 35 1.90 -12.45 -12.99
C LEU A 35 0.56 -12.07 -12.35
N SER A 36 -0.56 -12.20 -13.07
CA SER A 36 -1.90 -11.79 -12.69
C SER A 36 -2.85 -12.94 -12.42
N LYS A 37 -2.57 -14.13 -12.95
CA LYS A 37 -3.42 -15.31 -12.77
C LYS A 37 -2.65 -16.60 -12.98
N ASP A 38 -3.20 -17.65 -12.37
CA ASP A 38 -2.89 -19.03 -12.64
C ASP A 38 -4.10 -19.90 -12.29
N GLN A 39 -4.05 -21.19 -12.60
CA GLN A 39 -5.15 -22.12 -12.34
C GLN A 39 -4.64 -23.52 -11.98
N ALA A 40 -5.55 -24.36 -11.47
CA ALA A 40 -5.26 -25.76 -11.10
C ALA A 40 -4.14 -25.92 -10.05
N ILE A 41 -3.97 -24.93 -9.17
CA ILE A 41 -3.04 -24.99 -8.04
C ILE A 41 -3.76 -25.61 -6.85
N VAL A 42 -3.29 -26.77 -6.39
CA VAL A 42 -3.84 -27.47 -5.24
C VAL A 42 -3.31 -26.81 -3.97
N MET A 43 -4.21 -26.32 -3.12
CA MET A 43 -3.90 -25.67 -1.84
C MET A 43 -4.10 -26.66 -0.69
N GLN A 44 -3.24 -26.58 0.32
CA GLN A 44 -3.39 -27.34 1.57
C GLN A 44 -3.67 -26.39 2.75
N GLU A 45 -4.08 -26.95 3.88
CA GLU A 45 -4.24 -26.18 5.12
C GLU A 45 -2.92 -25.48 5.47
N GLY A 46 -3.01 -24.18 5.79
CA GLY A 46 -1.87 -23.34 6.13
C GLY A 46 -1.17 -22.67 4.94
N ASP A 47 -1.44 -23.09 3.71
CA ASP A 47 -0.97 -22.37 2.51
C ASP A 47 -1.66 -21.00 2.41
N ARG A 48 -0.98 -20.02 1.80
CA ARG A 48 -1.48 -18.63 1.68
C ARG A 48 -1.40 -18.12 0.26
N ILE A 49 -2.44 -17.41 -0.18
CA ILE A 49 -2.40 -16.62 -1.42
C ILE A 49 -2.37 -15.16 -1.03
N HIS A 50 -1.37 -14.44 -1.50
CA HIS A 50 -1.26 -13.00 -1.35
C HIS A 50 -1.54 -12.35 -2.70
N VAL A 51 -2.57 -11.51 -2.72
CA VAL A 51 -2.96 -10.74 -3.90
C VAL A 51 -2.85 -9.26 -3.56
N SER A 52 -2.01 -8.55 -4.31
CA SER A 52 -1.96 -7.11 -4.33
C SER A 52 -2.46 -6.64 -5.69
N THR A 53 -3.62 -6.01 -5.67
CA THR A 53 -4.19 -5.37 -6.86
C THR A 53 -3.35 -4.15 -7.24
N PRO A 54 -3.29 -3.80 -8.53
CA PRO A 54 -2.54 -2.62 -8.96
C PRO A 54 -3.16 -1.35 -8.37
N GLY A 55 -2.30 -0.40 -8.03
CA GLY A 55 -2.73 0.97 -7.68
C GLY A 55 -2.92 1.82 -8.93
N GLY A 56 -3.70 2.89 -8.83
CA GLY A 56 -3.78 3.90 -9.90
C GLY A 56 -2.48 4.69 -10.06
N GLY A 57 -2.28 5.28 -11.22
CA GLY A 57 -1.22 6.27 -11.45
C GLY A 57 -1.52 7.58 -10.72
N GLY A 58 -0.47 8.26 -10.28
CA GLY A 58 -0.57 9.58 -9.66
C GLY A 58 -0.86 10.69 -10.67
N TYR A 59 -1.26 11.85 -10.16
CA TYR A 59 -1.51 13.05 -10.96
C TYR A 59 -0.83 14.26 -10.32
N GLY A 60 -0.09 15.05 -11.10
CA GLY A 60 0.61 16.24 -10.61
C GLY A 60 1.94 15.93 -9.91
N ASP A 61 2.72 16.96 -9.58
CA ASP A 61 3.90 16.82 -8.73
C ASP A 61 3.48 16.43 -7.30
N PRO A 62 3.92 15.29 -6.77
CA PRO A 62 3.66 14.91 -5.39
C PRO A 62 4.04 15.98 -4.35
N ARG A 63 5.06 16.80 -4.61
CA ARG A 63 5.50 17.86 -3.68
C ARG A 63 4.52 19.03 -3.58
N GLU A 64 3.58 19.14 -4.50
CA GLU A 64 2.50 20.14 -4.47
C GLU A 64 1.24 19.62 -3.78
N ARG A 65 1.23 18.37 -3.29
CA ARG A 65 0.09 17.79 -2.58
C ARG A 65 -0.17 18.55 -1.27
N ASP A 66 -1.43 18.86 -1.02
CA ASP A 66 -1.87 19.52 0.22
C ASP A 66 -1.43 18.77 1.48
N ALA A 67 -0.87 19.51 2.44
CA ALA A 67 -0.34 18.97 3.69
C ALA A 67 -1.43 18.31 4.55
N ALA A 68 -2.67 18.82 4.54
CA ALA A 68 -3.76 18.19 5.28
C ALA A 68 -4.17 16.84 4.65
N ALA A 69 -4.17 16.74 3.31
CA ALA A 69 -4.37 15.48 2.61
C ALA A 69 -3.25 14.47 2.91
N ILE A 70 -1.99 14.90 2.94
CA ILE A 70 -0.84 14.06 3.33
C ILE A 70 -1.00 13.49 4.74
N ALA A 71 -1.39 14.33 5.71
CA ALA A 71 -1.61 13.90 7.09
C ALA A 71 -2.75 12.87 7.19
N GLN A 72 -3.82 13.04 6.41
CA GLN A 72 -4.90 12.07 6.34
C GLN A 72 -4.45 10.74 5.72
N ASP A 73 -3.63 10.76 4.68
CA ASP A 73 -3.10 9.54 4.06
C ASP A 73 -2.23 8.74 5.05
N LEU A 74 -1.41 9.43 5.85
CA LEU A 74 -0.65 8.82 6.93
C LEU A 74 -1.56 8.24 8.02
N ALA A 75 -2.57 8.98 8.45
CA ALA A 75 -3.52 8.52 9.47
C ALA A 75 -4.33 7.29 9.01
N ARG A 76 -4.59 7.17 7.71
CA ARG A 76 -5.23 6.01 7.07
C ARG A 76 -4.30 4.83 6.85
N GLY A 77 -2.99 5.01 7.08
CA GLY A 77 -1.98 3.97 6.85
C GLY A 77 -1.71 3.69 5.38
N TYR A 78 -2.04 4.62 4.47
CA TYR A 78 -1.73 4.47 3.05
C TYR A 78 -0.23 4.59 2.78
N TYR A 79 0.45 5.36 3.61
CA TYR A 79 1.90 5.53 3.57
C TYR A 79 2.48 5.39 4.97
N THR A 80 3.71 4.89 5.04
CA THR A 80 4.55 5.03 6.23
C THR A 80 5.11 6.45 6.32
N PRO A 81 5.58 6.91 7.50
CA PRO A 81 6.25 8.20 7.63
C PRO A 81 7.41 8.40 6.64
N GLN A 82 8.24 7.37 6.45
CA GLN A 82 9.33 7.41 5.48
C GLN A 82 8.82 7.61 4.04
N GLN A 83 7.75 6.91 3.67
CA GLN A 83 7.15 7.08 2.34
C GLN A 83 6.55 8.48 2.15
N ILE A 84 6.06 9.12 3.19
CA ILE A 84 5.59 10.51 3.13
C ILE A 84 6.76 11.46 2.81
N GLU A 85 7.87 11.32 3.53
CA GLU A 85 9.07 12.11 3.31
C GLU A 85 9.63 11.91 1.89
N ASP A 86 9.83 10.65 1.49
CA ASP A 86 10.41 10.30 0.19
C ASP A 86 9.56 10.78 -0.99
N LYS A 87 8.22 10.69 -0.88
CA LYS A 87 7.30 10.99 -1.98
C LYS A 87 6.88 12.45 -2.02
N PHE A 88 6.52 13.01 -0.87
CA PHE A 88 5.89 14.33 -0.81
C PHE A 88 6.85 15.41 -0.28
N GLY A 89 8.04 15.05 0.21
CA GLY A 89 8.99 15.99 0.80
C GLY A 89 8.50 16.60 2.12
N ALA A 90 7.47 16.01 2.74
CA ALA A 90 6.86 16.49 3.97
C ALA A 90 7.47 15.79 5.18
N ALA A 91 7.99 16.58 6.13
CA ALA A 91 8.46 16.06 7.41
C ALA A 91 7.28 15.61 8.28
N VAL A 92 7.34 14.39 8.82
CA VAL A 92 6.33 13.87 9.75
C VAL A 92 6.78 14.14 11.18
N SER A 93 6.10 15.05 11.90
CA SER A 93 6.36 15.21 13.34
C SER A 93 5.69 14.08 14.12
N SER A 94 6.47 13.29 14.86
CA SER A 94 5.93 12.34 15.82
C SER A 94 5.40 13.09 17.05
N SER A 95 4.12 13.47 17.06
CA SER A 95 3.48 13.80 18.34
C SER A 95 3.20 12.48 19.08
N PRO A 96 3.55 12.35 20.38
CA PRO A 96 3.16 11.20 21.16
C PRO A 96 1.63 11.12 21.13
N ARG A 97 1.11 9.94 20.80
CA ARG A 97 -0.31 9.64 20.88
C ARG A 97 -0.71 9.91 22.33
N GLY A 98 -1.48 10.96 22.58
CA GLY A 98 -1.98 11.27 23.92
C GLY A 98 -2.84 10.11 24.40
N ASP A 99 -2.44 9.48 25.49
CA ASP A 99 -3.23 8.49 26.20
C ASP A 99 -4.51 9.18 26.69
N ALA A 100 -5.60 9.00 25.96
CA ALA A 100 -6.92 9.34 26.45
C ALA A 100 -7.37 8.23 27.41
N THR A 101 -7.02 8.38 28.69
CA THR A 101 -7.76 7.69 29.77
C THR A 101 -9.14 8.32 29.85
N ALA A 102 -10.12 7.69 29.19
CA ALA A 102 -11.53 7.97 29.45
C ALA A 102 -11.87 7.35 30.81
N ASP A 103 -11.91 8.19 31.83
CA ASP A 103 -12.60 7.93 33.10
C ASP A 103 -14.10 7.83 32.80
N LEU A 104 -14.60 6.60 32.69
CA LEU A 104 -16.04 6.33 32.72
C LEU A 104 -16.41 6.12 34.18
N GLY A 105 -16.72 7.24 34.85
CA GLY A 105 -17.47 7.26 36.09
C GLY A 105 -18.79 6.51 35.89
N ASN A 106 -19.00 5.51 36.75
CA ASN A 106 -20.20 4.71 36.82
C ASN A 106 -21.22 5.40 37.75
N ASP A 107 -22.25 6.01 37.16
CA ASP A 107 -23.55 6.26 37.81
C ASP A 107 -24.63 5.40 37.12
#